data_AF-A0A1W9TXU4-F1
#
_entry.id   AF-A0A1W9TXU4-F1
#
_cell.length_a   1.000
_cell.length_b   1.000
_cell.length_c   1.000
_cell.angle_alpha   90.00
_cell.angle_beta   90.00
_cell.angle_gamma   90.00
#
_symmetry.space_group_name_H-M   'P 1'
#
loop_
_entity.id
_entity.type
_entity.pdbx_description
1 polymer ?
#
loop_
_entity_poly.entity_id
_entity_poly.type
_entity_poly.pdbx_seq_one_letter_code
_entity_poly.pdbx_strand_id
1 'polypeptide(L)' 'MTMIKTIGNKGQIELGNEYTGQDALIDQIEPGVWIIKLGQFIPHSEQWLHQENVKSKLDEAVTWAEKNPPKS' A
#
# COMPACT_ATOMS: atom_id res chain seq x y z
N MET A 1 4.69 15.65 -13.51
CA MET A 1 5.45 15.60 -14.77
C MET A 1 4.82 14.50 -15.61
N THR A 2 4.42 14.78 -16.84
CA THR A 2 3.79 13.78 -17.72
C THR A 2 4.87 13.14 -18.58
N MET A 3 4.93 11.81 -18.63
CA MET A 3 5.94 11.07 -19.38
C MET A 3 5.26 10.10 -20.34
N ILE A 4 5.76 10.03 -21.58
CA ILE A 4 5.33 9.04 -22.56
C ILE A 4 6.30 7.87 -22.49
N LYS A 5 5.77 6.66 -22.35
CA LYS A 5 6.55 5.41 -22.39
C LYS A 5 5.91 4.42 -23.35
N THR A 6 6.75 3.62 -24.00
CA THR A 6 6.32 2.57 -24.92
C THR A 6 6.10 1.27 -24.16
N ILE A 7 5.03 0.56 -24.50
CA ILE A 7 4.77 -0.79 -23.98
C ILE A 7 5.74 -1.77 -24.65
N GLY A 8 6.52 -2.50 -23.86
CA GLY A 8 7.45 -3.50 -24.36
C GLY A 8 6.76 -4.71 -24.99
N ASN A 9 7.54 -5.56 -25.66
CA ASN A 9 7.04 -6.76 -26.34
C ASN A 9 6.26 -7.76 -25.46
N LYS A 10 6.40 -7.68 -24.14
CA LYS A 10 5.68 -8.50 -23.16
C LYS A 10 4.58 -7.74 -22.41
N GLY A 11 4.20 -6.54 -22.85
CA GLY A 11 3.17 -5.74 -22.17
C GLY A 11 3.68 -4.93 -20.97
N GLN A 12 4.99 -4.84 -20.78
CA GLN A 12 5.60 -4.14 -19.64
C GLN A 12 5.75 -2.63 -19.91
N ILE A 13 5.52 -1.82 -18.87
CA ILE A 13 5.85 -0.38 -18.84
C ILE A 13 6.89 -0.18 -17.75
N GLU A 14 8.10 0.22 -18.13
CA GLU A 14 9.16 0.49 -17.17
C GLU A 14 8.95 1.86 -16.57
N LEU A 15 8.54 1.99 -15.30
CA LEU A 15 8.30 3.32 -14.69
C LEU A 15 9.59 3.99 -14.23
N GLY A 16 10.57 3.21 -13.79
CA GLY A 16 11.85 3.67 -13.25
C GLY A 16 12.24 2.87 -12.02
N ASN A 17 13.52 2.90 -11.65
CA ASN A 17 14.04 2.11 -10.52
C ASN A 17 13.55 2.63 -9.16
N GLU A 18 13.05 3.86 -9.09
CA GLU A 18 12.52 4.47 -7.87
C GLU A 18 11.28 3.76 -7.30
N TYR A 19 10.60 2.95 -8.13
CA TYR A 19 9.40 2.19 -7.76
C TYR A 19 9.69 0.69 -7.54
N THR A 20 10.97 0.29 -7.49
CA THR A 20 11.35 -1.12 -7.32
C THR A 20 10.82 -1.68 -6.01
N GLY A 21 10.15 -2.84 -6.08
CA GLY A 21 9.62 -3.56 -4.92
C GLY A 21 8.34 -2.98 -4.32
N GLN A 22 7.74 -1.96 -4.95
CA GLN A 22 6.43 -1.44 -4.55
C GLN A 22 5.32 -2.13 -5.33
N ASP A 23 4.20 -2.41 -4.66
CA ASP A 23 2.99 -2.88 -5.32
C ASP A 23 2.23 -1.72 -5.98
N ALA A 24 1.59 -2.01 -7.11
CA ALA A 24 0.75 -1.06 -7.80
C ALA A 24 -0.58 -1.69 -8.17
N LEU A 25 -1.66 -0.96 -7.89
CA LEU A 25 -2.98 -1.25 -8.41
C LEU A 25 -3.05 -0.75 -9.86
N ILE A 26 -3.48 -1.63 -10.77
CA ILE A 26 -3.77 -1.29 -12.17
C ILE A 26 -5.28 -1.44 -12.35
N ASP A 27 -5.95 -0.34 -12.66
CA ASP A 27 -7.39 -0.31 -12.89
C ASP A 27 -7.69 0.15 -14.32
N GLN A 28 -8.59 -0.56 -14.99
CA GLN A 28 -9.05 -0.23 -16.33
C GLN A 28 -10.44 0.38 -16.26
N ILE A 29 -10.50 1.70 -16.27
CA ILE A 29 -11.79 2.41 -16.18
C ILE A 29 -12.56 2.35 -17.51
N GLU A 30 -11.84 2.30 -18.64
CA GLU A 30 -12.39 2.21 -20.00
C GLU A 30 -11.43 1.44 -20.93
N PRO A 31 -11.89 0.92 -22.07
CA PRO A 31 -11.00 0.29 -23.06
C PRO A 31 -9.84 1.21 -23.47
N GLY A 32 -8.61 0.80 -23.18
CA GLY A 32 -7.40 1.58 -23.46
C GLY A 32 -7.05 2.69 -22.45
N VAL A 33 -7.87 2.92 -21.40
CA VAL A 33 -7.62 3.92 -20.37
C VAL A 33 -7.37 3.25 -19.03
N TRP A 34 -6.14 3.36 -18.53
CA TRP A 34 -5.71 2.75 -17.27
C TRP A 34 -5.32 3.81 -16.24
N ILE A 35 -5.61 3.50 -14.98
CA ILE A 35 -5.09 4.23 -13.82
C ILE A 35 -4.13 3.29 -13.07
N ILE A 36 -2.90 3.76 -12.84
CA ILE A 36 -1.91 3.05 -12.02
C ILE A 36 -1.74 3.82 -10.72
N LYS A 37 -1.94 3.15 -9.58
CA LYS A 37 -1.77 3.73 -8.24
C LYS A 37 -0.77 2.88 -7.47
N LEU A 38 0.27 3.51 -6.92
CA LEU A 38 1.13 2.83 -5.95
C LEU A 38 0.31 2.57 -4.67
N GLY A 39 0.48 1.40 -4.09
CA GLY A 39 -0.23 1.02 -2.88
C GLY A 39 0.57 0.02 -2.07
N GLN A 40 0.17 -0.14 -0.81
CA GLN A 40 0.61 -1.28 -0.01
C GLN A 40 -0.48 -2.35 -0.09
N PHE A 41 -0.09 -3.55 -0.49
CA PHE A 41 -0.97 -4.71 -0.39
C PHE A 41 -1.12 -5.08 1.09
N ILE A 42 -2.35 -5.05 1.61
CA ILE A 42 -2.67 -5.49 2.97
C ILE A 42 -3.37 -6.85 2.87
N PRO A 43 -2.75 -7.94 3.34
CA PRO A 43 -3.37 -9.25 3.38
C PRO A 43 -4.72 -9.22 4.10
N HIS A 44 -5.67 -10.05 3.64
CA HIS A 44 -7.02 -10.06 4.22
C HIS A 44 -7.02 -10.32 5.74
N SER A 45 -6.09 -11.16 6.23
CA SER A 45 -5.88 -11.45 7.64
C SER A 45 -5.38 -10.26 8.47
N GLU A 46 -4.91 -9.19 7.83
CA GLU A 46 -4.34 -8.00 8.47
C GLU A 46 -5.20 -6.75 8.24
N GLN A 47 -6.19 -6.81 7.34
CA GLN A 47 -7.12 -5.70 7.08
C GLN A 47 -7.87 -5.22 8.34
N TRP A 48 -8.10 -6.10 9.31
CA TRP A 48 -8.77 -5.75 10.57
C TRP A 48 -7.98 -4.72 11.40
N LEU A 49 -6.65 -4.70 11.30
CA LEU A 49 -5.78 -3.73 12.00
C LEU A 49 -6.04 -2.28 11.55
N HIS A 50 -6.55 -2.11 10.33
CA HIS A 50 -6.81 -0.81 9.73
C HIS A 50 -8.25 -0.31 9.94
N GLN A 51 -9.11 -1.08 10.59
CA GLN A 51 -10.44 -0.62 10.98
C GLN A 51 -10.31 0.44 12.09
N GLU A 52 -11.05 1.55 11.99
CA GLU A 52 -10.90 2.70 12.90
C GLU A 52 -11.04 2.32 14.39
N ASN A 53 -11.97 1.42 14.70
CA ASN A 53 -12.23 0.92 16.05
C ASN A 53 -11.08 0.05 16.61
N VAL A 54 -10.36 -0.66 15.74
CA VAL A 54 -9.24 -1.52 16.12
C VAL A 54 -7.98 -0.69 16.27
N LYS A 55 -7.72 0.21 15.32
CA LYS A 55 -6.56 1.10 15.34
C LYS A 55 -6.53 1.94 16.62
N SER A 56 -7.66 2.56 17.00
CA SER A 56 -7.74 3.36 18.23
C SER A 56 -7.45 2.54 19.49
N LYS A 57 -7.86 1.27 19.53
CA LYS A 57 -7.61 0.38 20.67
C LYS A 57 -6.14 -0.07 20.74
N LEU A 58 -5.53 -0.30 19.58
CA LEU A 58 -4.10 -0.59 19.49
C LEU A 58 -3.27 0.61 19.97
N ASP A 59 -3.59 1.81 19.51
CA ASP A 59 -2.90 3.04 19.93
C ASP A 59 -3.00 3.25 21.45
N GLU A 60 -4.18 2.99 22.04
CA GLU A 60 -4.39 3.04 23.49
C GLU A 60 -3.57 1.97 24.23
N ALA A 61 -3.57 0.73 23.74
CA ALA A 61 -2.81 -0.37 24.33
C ALA A 61 -1.29 -0.11 24.29
N VAL A 62 -0.77 0.41 23.19
CA VAL A 62 0.64 0.80 23.05
C VAL A 62 0.97 1.92 24.03
N THR A 63 0.13 2.97 24.08
CA THR A 63 0.31 4.10 25.02
C THR A 63 0.31 3.63 26.47
N TRP A 64 -0.55 2.67 26.82
CA TRP A 64 -0.59 2.09 28.15
C TRP A 64 0.68 1.28 28.46
N ALA A 65 1.15 0.45 27.52
CA ALA A 65 2.34 -0.37 27.69
C ALA A 65 3.60 0.47 27.89
N GLU A 66 3.75 1.57 27.13
CA GLU A 66 4.85 2.53 27.31
C GLU A 66 4.87 3.17 28.71
N LYS A 67 3.68 3.42 29.28
CA LYS A 67 3.53 4.01 30.62
C LYS A 67 3.62 2.98 31.75
N ASN A 68 3.48 1.69 31.44
CA ASN A 68 3.48 0.61 32.41
C ASN A 68 4.53 -0.44 32.01
N PRO A 69 5.83 -0.09 32.06
CA PRO A 69 6.88 -1.03 31.73
C PRO A 69 6.80 -2.24 32.67
N PRO A 70 7.04 -3.47 32.16
CA PRO A 70 7.01 -4.66 32.98
C PRO A 70 8.06 -4.52 34.09
N LYS A 71 7.65 -4.75 35.33
CA LYS A 71 8.59 -4.88 36.44
C LYS A 71 9.34 -6.20 36.25
N SER A 72 10.62 -6.08 35.93
CA SER A 72 11.57 -7.20 35.88
C SER A 72 11.62 -7.97 37.20
#